data_AF-A0A956VJH2-F1
#
_entry.id   AF-A0A956VJH2-F1
#
_cell.length_a   1.000
_cell.length_b   1.000
_cell.length_c   1.000
_cell.angle_alpha   90.00
_cell.angle_beta   90.00
_cell.angle_gamma   90.00
#
_symmetry.space_group_name_H-M   'P 1'
#
loop_
_entity.id
_entity.type
_entity.pdbx_description
1 polymer ?
#
loop_
_entity_poly.entity_id
_entity_poly.type
_entity_poly.pdbx_seq_one_letter_code
_entity_poly.pdbx_strand_id
1 'polypeptide(L)'
;MPDKVIAGAKVVTSDGKELGTVKEAEDRAFHVNAPRQFDYWLQSSVVKSASADIVVLTIAESDLSAYKMDNAHDPDAFQEKIPRELDPDKVRADRMDRGQPF
;
A
#
# COMPACT_ATOMS: atom_id res chain seq x y z
N MET A 1 13.49 2.47 -20.91
CA MET A 1 14.42 1.92 -19.89
C MET A 1 13.57 1.71 -18.65
N PRO A 2 13.66 0.57 -17.95
CA PRO A 2 12.85 0.40 -16.74
C PRO A 2 13.21 1.49 -15.73
N ASP A 3 12.19 2.18 -15.23
CA ASP A 3 12.28 3.22 -14.19
C ASP A 3 12.93 2.63 -12.93
N LYS A 4 14.25 2.69 -12.85
CA LYS A 4 15.03 2.18 -11.72
C LYS A 4 14.99 3.20 -10.60
N VAL A 5 14.50 2.79 -9.44
CA VAL A 5 14.52 3.59 -8.21
C VAL A 5 15.96 3.75 -7.74
N ILE A 6 16.36 4.99 -7.44
CA ILE A 6 17.72 5.34 -7.00
C ILE A 6 17.67 5.81 -5.55
N ALA A 7 18.57 5.29 -4.71
CA ALA A 7 18.74 5.74 -3.34
C ALA A 7 19.18 7.21 -3.31
N GLY A 8 18.58 7.99 -2.41
CA GLY A 8 18.74 9.44 -2.32
C GLY A 8 17.72 10.26 -3.10
N ALA A 9 16.94 9.63 -4.00
CA ALA A 9 15.88 10.33 -4.73
C ALA A 9 14.73 10.72 -3.78
N LYS A 10 14.08 11.86 -4.07
CA LYS A 10 12.91 12.34 -3.33
C LYS A 10 11.65 11.59 -3.74
N VAL A 11 10.86 11.13 -2.79
CA VAL A 11 9.62 10.41 -3.06
C VAL A 11 8.44 11.38 -2.98
N VAL A 12 7.70 11.47 -4.08
CA VAL A 12 6.57 12.39 -4.25
C VAL A 12 5.34 11.58 -4.65
N THR A 13 4.21 11.84 -4.00
CA THR A 13 2.92 11.21 -4.36
C THR A 13 2.37 11.81 -5.65
N SER A 14 1.36 11.16 -6.25
CA SER A 14 0.69 11.70 -7.45
C SER A 14 -0.01 13.04 -7.20
N ASP A 15 -0.26 13.40 -5.94
CA ASP A 15 -0.83 14.69 -5.52
C ASP A 15 0.24 15.79 -5.39
N GLY A 16 1.52 15.45 -5.57
CA GLY A 16 2.64 16.38 -5.43
C GLY A 16 3.17 16.50 -4.00
N LYS A 17 2.72 15.64 -3.07
CA LYS A 17 3.18 15.66 -1.68
C LYS A 17 4.47 14.87 -1.52
N GLU A 18 5.50 15.52 -0.99
CA GLU A 18 6.78 14.91 -0.65
C GLU A 18 6.65 14.09 0.63
N LEU A 19 7.01 12.82 0.56
CA LEU A 19 6.97 11.89 1.67
C LEU A 19 8.30 11.80 2.40
N GLY A 20 9.39 11.91 1.65
CA GLY A 20 10.74 11.73 2.15
C GLY A 20 11.72 11.40 1.04
N THR A 21 12.79 10.68 1.41
CA THR A 21 13.86 10.27 0.50
C THR A 21 14.00 8.75 0.49
N VAL A 22 14.39 8.19 -0.66
CA VAL A 22 14.71 6.78 -0.77
C VAL A 22 16.00 6.52 0.02
N LYS A 23 15.90 5.71 1.07
CA LYS A 23 17.05 5.26 1.85
C LYS A 23 17.78 4.14 1.13
N GLU A 24 17.01 3.14 0.70
CA GLU A 24 17.48 1.97 -0.04
C GLU A 24 16.44 1.54 -1.07
N ALA A 25 16.89 0.93 -2.17
CA ALA A 25 16.03 0.41 -3.22
C ALA A 25 16.42 -1.03 -3.56
N GLU A 26 15.45 -1.92 -3.53
CA GLU A 26 15.55 -3.31 -3.98
C GLU A 26 14.72 -3.53 -5.25
N ASP A 27 14.82 -4.73 -5.84
CA ASP A 27 14.18 -5.07 -7.11
C ASP A 27 12.63 -4.94 -7.07
N ARG A 28 12.02 -5.20 -5.91
CA ARG A 28 10.55 -5.23 -5.74
C ARG A 28 9.98 -4.20 -4.75
N ALA A 29 10.83 -3.56 -3.97
CA ALA A 29 10.42 -2.60 -2.95
C ALA A 29 11.54 -1.59 -2.69
N PHE A 30 11.20 -0.43 -2.14
CA PHE A 30 12.15 0.59 -1.75
C PHE A 30 11.79 1.15 -0.37
N HIS A 31 12.83 1.47 0.39
CA HIS A 31 12.74 1.98 1.73
C HIS A 31 12.71 3.50 1.69
N VAL A 32 11.68 4.11 2.27
CA VAL A 32 11.52 5.56 2.35
C VAL A 32 11.83 6.02 3.76
N ASN A 33 12.82 6.91 3.86
CA ASN A 33 13.11 7.68 5.06
C ASN A 33 12.25 8.95 5.05
N ALA A 34 11.23 8.97 5.90
CA ALA A 34 10.36 10.12 6.07
C ALA A 34 10.80 10.93 7.30
N PRO A 35 11.16 12.21 7.18
CA PRO A 35 11.73 12.98 8.30
C PRO A 35 10.75 13.22 9.49
N ARG A 36 9.45 12.94 9.32
CA ARG A 36 8.43 13.11 10.37
C ARG A 36 7.66 11.84 10.69
N GLN A 37 8.02 10.72 10.07
CA GLN A 37 7.38 9.43 10.31
C GLN A 37 8.45 8.35 10.46
N PHE A 38 8.06 7.19 10.97
CA PHE A 38 8.94 6.03 10.93
C PHE A 38 9.30 5.68 9.48
N ASP A 39 10.53 5.21 9.26
CA ASP A 39 10.94 4.68 7.97
C ASP A 39 10.01 3.51 7.56
N TYR A 40 9.68 3.38 6.27
CA TYR A 40 8.79 2.33 5.80
C TYR A 40 9.11 1.85 4.38
N TRP A 41 8.67 0.62 4.08
CA TRP A 41 8.85 0.02 2.77
C TRP A 41 7.64 0.28 1.88
N LEU A 42 7.90 0.59 0.61
CA LEU A 42 6.92 0.79 -0.44
C LEU A 42 7.21 -0.14 -1.61
N GLN A 43 6.17 -0.71 -2.20
CA GLN A 43 6.29 -1.61 -3.33
C GLN A 43 6.68 -0.85 -4.60
N SER A 44 7.61 -1.38 -5.41
CA SER A 44 8.00 -0.72 -6.67
C SER A 44 6.85 -0.64 -7.68
N SER A 45 5.82 -1.46 -7.52
CA SER A 45 4.62 -1.47 -8.37
C SER A 45 3.77 -0.20 -8.27
N VAL A 46 3.91 0.61 -7.22
CA VAL A 46 3.22 1.91 -7.10
C VAL A 46 4.05 3.08 -7.66
N VAL A 47 5.24 2.82 -8.20
CA VAL A 47 6.07 3.83 -8.86
C VAL A 47 5.50 4.13 -10.23
N LYS A 48 5.11 5.39 -10.45
CA LYS A 48 4.65 5.88 -11.74
C LYS A 48 5.84 6.23 -12.64
N SER A 49 6.85 6.88 -12.08
CA SER A 49 8.12 7.16 -12.75
C SER A 49 9.22 7.36 -11.74
N ALA A 50 10.43 6.89 -12.05
CA ALA A 50 11.61 7.07 -11.23
C ALA A 50 12.72 7.75 -12.03
N SER A 51 13.27 8.81 -11.46
CA SER A 51 14.41 9.58 -11.94
C SER A 51 15.50 9.59 -10.88
N ALA A 52 16.70 10.05 -11.26
CA ALA A 52 17.84 10.13 -10.34
C ALA A 52 17.61 11.05 -9.13
N ASP A 53 16.74 12.05 -9.26
CA ASP A 53 16.45 13.03 -8.21
C ASP A 53 15.06 12.86 -7.58
N ILE A 54 14.09 12.32 -8.33
CA ILE A 54 12.68 12.25 -7.93
C ILE A 54 12.05 10.90 -8.31
N VAL A 55 11.22 10.38 -7.43
CA VAL A 55 10.37 9.20 -7.61
C VAL A 55 8.93 9.64 -7.45
N VAL A 56 8.15 9.54 -8.52
CA VAL A 56 6.74 9.87 -8.53
C VAL A 56 5.93 8.61 -8.35
N LEU A 57 5.08 8.57 -7.32
CA LEU A 57 4.15 7.47 -7.09
C LEU A 57 2.87 7.68 -7.91
N THR A 58 2.20 6.57 -8.23
CA THR A 58 0.87 6.60 -8.86
C THR A 58 -0.26 6.80 -7.86
N ILE A 59 0.03 6.66 -6.56
CA ILE A 59 -0.95 6.77 -5.47
C ILE A 59 -0.87 8.14 -4.78
N ALA A 60 -1.98 8.56 -4.17
CA ALA A 60 -2.04 9.73 -3.30
C ALA A 60 -1.59 9.37 -1.88
N GLU A 61 -1.32 10.39 -1.04
CA GLU A 61 -0.97 10.16 0.37
C GLU A 61 -2.07 9.39 1.13
N SER A 62 -3.34 9.66 0.84
CA SER A 62 -4.47 8.99 1.49
C SER A 62 -4.46 7.47 1.28
N ASP A 63 -4.02 7.01 0.11
CA ASP A 63 -3.91 5.60 -0.24
C ASP A 63 -2.61 4.96 0.26
N LEU A 64 -1.63 5.77 0.66
CA LEU A 64 -0.30 5.30 1.04
C LEU A 64 -0.34 4.33 2.23
N SER A 65 -1.28 4.52 3.16
CA SER A 65 -1.47 3.61 4.28
C SER A 65 -1.88 2.19 3.86
N ALA A 66 -2.47 2.01 2.68
CA ALA A 66 -2.87 0.69 2.17
C ALA A 66 -1.72 -0.06 1.47
N TYR A 67 -0.66 0.66 1.08
CA TYR A 67 0.52 0.10 0.39
C TYR A 67 1.79 0.14 1.25
N LYS A 68 1.68 0.64 2.49
CA LYS A 68 2.78 0.69 3.44
C LYS A 68 3.09 -0.72 3.94
N MET A 69 4.31 -1.19 3.69
CA MET A 69 4.79 -2.50 4.11
C MET A 69 5.65 -2.33 5.37
N ASP A 70 5.46 -3.21 6.34
CA ASP A 70 6.31 -3.26 7.55
C ASP A 70 7.70 -3.83 7.23
N ASN A 71 7.81 -4.67 6.19
CA ASN A 71 9.08 -5.30 5.79
C ASN A 71 9.19 -5.57 4.28
N ALA A 72 10.42 -5.59 3.75
CA ALA A 72 10.71 -5.79 2.32
C ALA A 72 10.33 -7.18 1.77
N HIS A 73 10.29 -8.19 2.65
CA HIS A 73 10.05 -9.59 2.27
C HIS A 73 8.59 -10.02 2.39
N ASP A 74 7.68 -9.10 2.71
CA ASP A 74 6.27 -9.43 2.92
C ASP A 74 5.36 -8.77 1.86
N PRO A 75 5.37 -9.26 0.61
CA PRO A 75 4.46 -8.81 -0.42
C PRO A 75 3.00 -9.29 -0.20
N ASP A 76 2.71 -10.05 0.87
CA ASP A 76 1.49 -10.85 1.00
C ASP A 76 0.59 -10.45 2.20
N ALA A 77 1.11 -9.75 3.22
CA ALA A 77 0.37 -9.42 4.45
C ALA A 77 -0.82 -8.47 4.23
N PHE A 78 -0.97 -7.87 3.05
CA PHE A 78 -2.16 -7.08 2.69
C PHE A 78 -3.20 -7.86 1.86
N GLN A 79 -2.82 -8.95 1.17
CA GLN A 79 -3.82 -9.83 0.52
C GLN A 79 -4.41 -10.85 1.49
N GLU A 80 -3.70 -11.24 2.56
CA GLU A 80 -4.18 -12.18 3.57
C GLU A 80 -5.07 -11.54 4.67
N LYS A 81 -5.53 -10.31 4.48
CA LYS A 81 -6.53 -9.67 5.38
C LYS A 81 -7.85 -9.30 4.72
N ILE A 82 -8.11 -9.80 3.53
CA ILE A 82 -9.50 -10.04 3.15
C ILE A 82 -9.83 -11.44 3.66
N PRO A 83 -10.61 -11.60 4.75
CA PRO A 83 -11.22 -12.89 4.97
C PRO A 83 -12.00 -13.20 3.68
N ARG A 84 -11.53 -14.19 2.90
CA ARG A 84 -12.29 -14.77 1.78
C ARG A 84 -13.60 -15.42 2.26
N GLU A 85 -13.93 -15.29 3.54
CA GLU A 85 -15.14 -15.74 4.21
C GLU A 85 -16.09 -14.57 4.54
N LEU A 86 -16.27 -13.63 3.61
CA LEU A 86 -17.57 -12.97 3.53
C LEU A 86 -18.42 -13.80 2.56
N ASP A 87 -18.83 -14.99 3.01
CA ASP A 87 -19.92 -15.71 2.38
C ASP A 87 -21.13 -14.77 2.32
N PRO A 88 -21.55 -14.29 1.13
CA PRO A 88 -22.75 -13.45 1.02
C PRO A 88 -24.01 -14.20 1.45
N ASP A 89 -23.92 -15.52 1.66
CA ASP A 89 -25.02 -16.40 2.04
C ASP A 89 -25.35 -16.34 3.55
N LYS A 90 -24.45 -15.87 4.42
CA LYS A 90 -24.73 -15.81 5.88
C LYS A 90 -25.43 -14.54 6.38
N VAL A 91 -25.62 -13.52 5.54
CA VAL A 91 -26.34 -12.28 5.93
C VAL A 91 -27.87 -12.46 5.94
N ARG A 92 -28.40 -13.63 5.52
CA ARG A 92 -29.84 -13.88 5.37
C ARG A 92 -30.50 -14.76 6.43
N ALA A 93 -29.83 -15.11 7.52
CA ALA A 93 -30.39 -16.00 8.55
C ALA A 93 -30.72 -15.33 9.90
N ASP A 94 -30.66 -14.00 10.03
CA ASP A 94 -31.04 -13.27 11.26
C ASP A 94 -32.33 -12.46 11.09
N ARG A 95 -33.34 -13.01 10.40
CA ARG A 95 -34.66 -12.35 10.36
C ARG A 95 -35.80 -13.26 9.99
N MET A 96 -36.11 -14.29 10.80
CA MET A 96 -37.37 -15.01 10.67
C MET A 96 -37.71 -15.87 11.91
N ASP A 97 -37.59 -15.30 13.12
CA ASP A 97 -38.35 -15.79 14.30
C ASP A 97 -39.35 -14.71 14.73
N ARG A 98 -40.49 -14.65 14.03
CA ARG A 98 -41.73 -14.13 14.57
C ARG A 98 -42.92 -14.59 13.72
N GLY A 99 -43.55 -15.66 14.19
CA GLY A 99 -44.99 -15.90 14.11
C GLY A 99 -45.50 -16.69 12.89
N GLN A 100 -46.12 -17.85 13.16
CA GLN A 100 -47.51 -18.08 12.75
C GLN A 100 -48.19 -19.21 13.57
N PRO A 101 -49.53 -19.19 13.66
CA PRO A 101 -50.36 -19.89 14.63
C PRO A 101 -50.93 -21.22 14.12
N PHE A 102 -51.46 -22.04 15.05
CA PHE A 102 -52.54 -23.01 14.80
C PHE A 102 -53.46 -23.03 16.03
#